data_AF-A0AA41QY84-F1
#
_entry.id   AF-A0AA41QY84-F1
#
_cell.length_a   1.000
_cell.length_b   1.000
_cell.length_c   1.000
_cell.angle_alpha   90.00
_cell.angle_beta   90.00
_cell.angle_gamma   90.00
#
_symmetry.space_group_name_H-M   'P 1'
#
loop_
_entity.id
_entity.type
_entity.pdbx_description
1 polymer ?
#
loop_
_entity_poly.entity_id
_entity_poly.type
_entity_poly.pdbx_seq_one_letter_code
_entity_poly.pdbx_strand_id
1 'polypeptide(L)'
;MQRTETLADKDTLLVGIITLDGDEFDEVANVSAEELAAHLAQWDYGTENDGAATINGYTPVDEAERFGAQIVTYDGIKYWLSVDHNLRMCSLLRLPLTNTAQEG
;
A
#
# COMPACT_ATOMS: atom_id res chain seq x y z
N MET A 1 20.54 -18.26 -10.27
CA MET A 1 20.54 -17.48 -9.01
C MET A 1 19.53 -16.37 -9.19
N GLN A 2 18.33 -16.53 -8.65
CA GLN A 2 17.31 -15.47 -8.66
C GLN A 2 17.75 -14.40 -7.66
N ARG A 3 17.88 -13.14 -8.11
CA ARG A 3 17.98 -11.99 -7.21
C ARG A 3 16.65 -11.94 -6.47
N THR A 4 16.64 -12.30 -5.19
CA THR A 4 15.62 -11.86 -4.26
C THR A 4 15.60 -10.35 -4.32
N GLU A 5 14.53 -9.78 -4.88
CA GLU A 5 14.22 -8.37 -4.71
C GLU A 5 14.31 -8.08 -3.20
N THR A 6 15.08 -7.07 -2.84
CA THR A 6 15.24 -6.62 -1.47
C THR A 6 13.85 -6.33 -0.93
N LEU A 7 13.32 -7.23 -0.09
CA LEU A 7 12.24 -6.91 0.85
C LEU A 7 12.69 -5.61 1.52
N ALA A 8 11.87 -4.57 1.42
CA ALA A 8 12.28 -3.26 1.89
C ALA A 8 12.78 -3.37 3.34
N ASP A 9 13.76 -2.54 3.69
CA ASP A 9 14.36 -2.57 5.03
C ASP A 9 13.27 -2.50 6.11
N LYS A 10 13.43 -3.18 7.24
CA LYS A 10 12.37 -3.26 8.25
C LYS A 10 11.99 -1.89 8.82
N ASP A 11 12.89 -0.92 8.76
CA ASP A 11 12.64 0.46 9.15
C ASP A 11 11.99 1.29 8.03
N THR A 12 11.65 0.68 6.88
CA THR A 12 10.96 1.35 5.78
C THR A 12 9.53 1.70 6.19
N LEU A 13 9.19 2.96 5.95
CA LEU A 13 7.90 3.55 6.29
C LEU A 13 7.03 3.71 5.04
N LEU A 14 5.78 3.28 5.13
CA LEU A 14 4.77 3.36 4.09
C LEU A 14 3.74 4.44 4.42
N VAL A 15 3.25 5.08 3.37
CA VAL A 15 2.11 6.00 3.36
C VAL A 15 0.84 5.17 3.18
N GLY A 16 -0.11 5.32 4.10
CA GLY A 16 -1.46 4.79 3.94
C GLY A 16 -2.25 5.61 2.92
N ILE A 17 -2.77 4.94 1.89
CA ILE A 17 -3.59 5.59 0.84
C ILE A 17 -5.06 5.52 1.22
N ILE A 18 -5.55 4.30 1.44
CA ILE A 18 -6.93 4.05 1.83
C ILE A 18 -7.04 2.71 2.56
N THR A 19 -7.98 2.65 3.49
CA THR A 19 -8.47 1.42 4.11
C THR A 19 -9.98 1.40 3.92
N LEU A 20 -10.51 0.32 3.38
CA LEU A 20 -11.94 0.05 3.29
C LEU A 20 -12.28 -1.08 4.25
N ASP A 21 -13.41 -0.97 4.94
CA ASP A 21 -13.93 -2.00 5.82
C ASP A 21 -15.45 -2.17 5.67
N GLY A 22 -15.94 -3.32 6.13
CA GLY A 22 -17.37 -3.61 6.18
C GLY A 22 -18.04 -3.59 4.81
N ASP A 23 -19.00 -2.70 4.62
CA ASP A 23 -19.81 -2.66 3.40
C ASP A 23 -19.01 -2.12 2.20
N GLU A 24 -18.10 -1.16 2.41
CA GLU A 24 -17.24 -0.62 1.34
C GLU A 24 -16.27 -1.69 0.82
N PHE A 25 -15.79 -2.58 1.70
CA PHE A 25 -15.00 -3.73 1.30
C PHE A 25 -15.81 -4.71 0.45
N ASP A 26 -17.03 -5.04 0.86
CA ASP A 26 -17.87 -6.02 0.16
C ASP A 26 -18.19 -5.62 -1.29
N GLU A 27 -18.26 -4.32 -1.58
CA GLU A 27 -18.45 -3.79 -2.93
C GLU A 27 -17.28 -4.10 -3.86
N VAL A 28 -16.07 -4.24 -3.32
CA VAL A 28 -14.82 -4.39 -4.10
C VAL A 28 -14.11 -5.73 -3.88
N ALA A 29 -14.55 -6.56 -2.93
CA ALA A 29 -13.85 -7.77 -2.51
C ALA A 29 -13.80 -8.92 -3.55
N ASN A 30 -14.59 -8.83 -4.63
CA ASN A 30 -14.76 -9.90 -5.63
C ASN A 30 -13.93 -9.73 -6.90
N VAL A 31 -12.87 -8.91 -6.87
CA VAL A 31 -11.95 -8.71 -8.01
C VAL A 31 -10.56 -9.24 -7.71
N SER A 32 -9.70 -9.32 -8.73
CA SER A 32 -8.29 -9.68 -8.54
C SER A 32 -7.53 -8.64 -7.72
N ALA A 33 -6.39 -9.02 -7.14
CA ALA A 33 -5.52 -8.10 -6.39
C ALA A 33 -5.06 -6.90 -7.25
N GLU A 34 -4.80 -7.13 -8.54
CA GLU A 34 -4.40 -6.09 -9.50
C GLU A 34 -5.54 -5.10 -9.77
N GLU A 35 -6.75 -5.60 -10.00
CA GLU A 35 -7.95 -4.77 -10.17
C GLU A 35 -8.30 -4.00 -8.90
N LEU A 36 -8.18 -4.63 -7.73
CA LEU A 36 -8.41 -3.99 -6.44
C LEU A 36 -7.39 -2.87 -6.20
N ALA A 37 -6.09 -3.13 -6.41
CA ALA A 37 -5.06 -2.10 -6.28
C ALA A 37 -5.32 -0.93 -7.25
N ALA A 38 -5.68 -1.20 -8.50
CA ALA A 38 -6.02 -0.17 -9.48
C ALA A 38 -7.25 0.65 -9.06
N HIS A 39 -8.25 0.02 -8.45
CA HIS A 39 -9.43 0.70 -7.94
C HIS A 39 -9.09 1.60 -6.74
N LEU A 40 -8.37 1.06 -5.74
CA LEU A 40 -7.97 1.80 -4.53
C LEU A 40 -6.96 2.93 -4.82
N ALA A 41 -6.15 2.79 -5.88
CA ALA A 41 -5.22 3.84 -6.30
C ALA A 41 -5.90 5.13 -6.76
N GLN A 42 -7.22 5.14 -6.99
CA GLN A 42 -7.98 6.37 -7.29
C GLN A 42 -7.97 7.39 -6.14
N TRP A 43 -7.66 6.94 -4.92
CA TRP A 43 -7.50 7.80 -3.73
C TRP A 43 -6.03 8.12 -3.42
N ASP A 44 -5.09 7.73 -4.29
CA ASP A 44 -3.71 8.18 -4.19
C ASP A 44 -3.59 9.59 -4.79
N TYR A 45 -3.70 10.59 -3.93
CA TYR A 45 -3.48 12.01 -4.24
C TYR A 45 -1.98 12.38 -4.18
N GLY A 46 -1.08 11.39 -4.23
CA GLY A 46 0.35 11.60 -4.35
C GLY A 46 0.95 12.30 -3.13
N THR A 47 1.59 13.46 -3.36
CA THR A 47 2.28 14.19 -2.29
C THR A 47 1.34 14.71 -1.20
N GLU A 48 0.03 14.80 -1.46
CA GLU A 48 -0.96 15.12 -0.43
C GLU A 48 -1.08 14.00 0.62
N ASN A 49 -1.08 12.73 0.18
CA ASN A 49 -1.03 11.59 1.10
C ASN A 49 0.33 11.52 1.84
N ASP A 50 1.44 11.85 1.18
CA ASP A 50 2.76 11.93 1.84
C ASP A 50 2.72 12.94 2.99
N GLY A 51 2.17 14.14 2.72
CA GLY A 51 2.00 15.19 3.72
C GLY A 51 1.07 14.74 4.84
N ALA A 52 -0.05 14.10 4.53
CA ALA A 52 -0.98 13.58 5.53
C ALA A 52 -0.33 12.54 6.44
N ALA A 53 0.54 11.67 5.91
CA ALA A 53 1.26 10.66 6.70
C ALA A 53 2.22 11.29 7.73
N THR A 54 2.74 12.50 7.51
CA THR A 54 3.55 13.21 8.52
C THR A 54 2.75 13.56 9.78
N ILE A 55 1.41 13.67 9.66
CA ILE A 55 0.49 14.02 10.75
C ILE A 55 -0.18 12.75 11.30
N ASN A 56 -0.65 11.88 10.41
CA ASN A 56 -1.43 10.69 10.75
C ASN A 56 -0.56 9.48 11.13
N GLY A 57 0.74 9.55 10.83
CA GLY A 57 1.69 8.46 11.02
C GLY A 57 1.94 7.67 9.73
N TYR A 58 3.06 6.96 9.74
CA TYR A 58 3.45 6.01 8.70
C TYR A 58 3.24 4.58 9.20
N THR A 59 3.03 3.65 8.27
CA THR A 59 2.99 2.21 8.57
C THR A 59 4.33 1.57 8.25
N PRO A 60 5.01 0.92 9.19
CA PRO A 60 6.20 0.14 8.90
C PRO A 60 5.95 -0.99 7.89
N VAL A 61 6.92 -1.27 7.01
CA VAL A 61 6.81 -2.36 6.04
C VAL A 61 6.64 -3.71 6.74
N ASP A 62 7.35 -3.95 7.84
CA ASP A 62 7.25 -5.22 8.56
C ASP A 62 5.86 -5.45 9.16
N GLU A 63 5.19 -4.37 9.58
CA GLU A 63 3.78 -4.41 9.98
C GLU A 63 2.87 -4.77 8.81
N ALA A 64 3.02 -4.12 7.66
CA ALA A 64 2.23 -4.42 6.47
C ALA A 64 2.41 -5.88 6.02
N GLU A 65 3.65 -6.38 5.98
CA GLU A 65 3.97 -7.77 5.64
C GLU A 65 3.40 -8.78 6.66
N ARG A 66 3.41 -8.43 7.95
CA ARG A 66 2.82 -9.26 9.01
C ARG A 66 1.31 -9.44 8.84
N PHE A 67 0.64 -8.44 8.28
CA PHE A 67 -0.78 -8.50 7.90
C PHE A 67 -1.01 -9.01 6.47
N GLY A 68 -0.03 -9.71 5.89
CA GLY A 68 -0.17 -10.40 4.62
C GLY A 68 -0.24 -9.48 3.41
N ALA A 69 0.30 -8.26 3.50
CA ALA A 69 0.37 -7.37 2.35
C ALA A 69 1.18 -8.00 1.22
N GLN A 70 0.62 -7.99 0.01
CA GLN A 70 1.30 -8.37 -1.21
C GLN A 70 1.68 -7.14 -2.02
N ILE A 71 2.82 -7.19 -2.71
CA ILE A 71 3.26 -6.08 -3.55
C ILE A 71 2.61 -6.19 -4.93
N VAL A 72 1.91 -5.12 -5.34
CA VAL A 72 1.28 -4.98 -6.66
C VAL A 72 1.85 -3.74 -7.33
N THR A 73 2.14 -3.82 -8.64
CA THR A 73 2.58 -2.65 -9.40
C THR A 73 1.45 -2.11 -10.25
N TYR A 74 1.11 -0.84 -10.09
CA TYR A 74 0.11 -0.14 -10.89
C TYR A 74 0.64 1.23 -11.29
N ASP A 75 0.55 1.56 -12.59
CA ASP A 75 1.08 2.80 -13.19
C ASP A 75 2.53 3.13 -12.81
N GLY A 76 3.38 2.10 -12.72
CA GLY A 76 4.80 2.24 -12.35
C GLY A 76 5.07 2.44 -10.85
N ILE A 77 4.03 2.49 -10.01
CA ILE A 77 4.13 2.59 -8.56
C ILE A 77 3.95 1.21 -7.92
N LYS A 78 4.80 0.88 -6.95
CA LYS A 78 4.66 -0.33 -6.13
C LYS A 78 3.78 -0.01 -4.92
N TYR A 79 2.70 -0.79 -4.78
CA TYR A 79 1.78 -0.74 -3.66
C TYR A 79 1.85 -2.00 -2.82
N TRP A 80 1.67 -1.85 -1.51
CA TRP A 80 1.44 -2.93 -0.57
C TRP A 80 -0.06 -3.02 -0.35
N LEU A 81 -0.67 -4.09 -0.86
CA LEU A 81 -2.09 -4.36 -0.74
C LEU A 81 -2.31 -5.46 0.29
N SER A 82 -2.99 -5.16 1.39
CA SER A 82 -3.49 -6.17 2.33
C SER A 82 -4.98 -6.38 2.12
N VAL A 83 -5.41 -7.64 2.16
CA VAL A 83 -6.81 -8.06 2.02
C VAL A 83 -7.09 -9.11 3.07
N ASP A 84 -8.01 -8.83 3.99
CA ASP A 84 -8.49 -9.77 5.00
C ASP A 84 -10.00 -9.97 4.84
N HIS A 85 -10.39 -11.08 4.20
CA HIS A 85 -11.79 -11.43 4.02
C HIS A 85 -12.51 -11.80 5.33
N ASN A 86 -11.79 -12.23 6.38
CA ASN A 86 -12.41 -12.57 7.65
C ASN A 86 -12.80 -11.29 8.41
N LEU A 87 -11.96 -10.27 8.32
CA LEU A 87 -12.21 -8.94 8.89
C LEU A 87 -13.03 -8.04 7.95
N ARG A 88 -13.31 -8.47 6.72
CA ARG A 88 -13.95 -7.67 5.66
C ARG A 88 -13.24 -6.34 5.49
N MET A 89 -11.93 -6.39 5.26
CA MET A 89 -11.08 -5.20 5.18
C MET A 89 -10.02 -5.33 4.09
N CYS A 90 -9.72 -4.21 3.42
CA CYS A 90 -8.53 -4.09 2.59
C CYS A 90 -7.84 -2.74 2.81
N SER A 91 -6.52 -2.71 2.63
CA SER A 91 -5.71 -1.50 2.79
C SER A 91 -4.69 -1.41 1.67
N LEU A 92 -4.55 -0.22 1.09
CA LEU A 92 -3.52 0.11 0.11
C LEU A 92 -2.50 1.06 0.72
N LEU A 93 -1.23 0.68 0.65
CA LEU A 93 -0.11 1.51 1.09
C LEU A 93 0.94 1.64 -0.01
N ARG A 94 1.81 2.64 0.06
CA ARG A 94 2.98 2.78 -0.82
C ARG A 94 4.16 3.45 -0.14
N LEU A 95 5.31 3.43 -0.79
CA LEU A 95 6.44 4.27 -0.38
C LEU A 95 6.09 5.76 -0.56
N PRO A 96 6.65 6.66 0.29
CA PRO A 96 6.58 8.10 0.06
C PRO A 96 7.15 8.47 -1.32
N LEU A 97 6.44 9.27 -2.11
CA LEU A 97 6.92 9.72 -3.42
C LEU A 97 8.06 10.72 -3.29
N THR A 98 8.13 11.42 -2.16
CA THR A 98 9.16 12.40 -1.87
C THR A 98 10.53 11.80 -1.54
N ASN A 99 10.67 10.47 -1.44
CA ASN A 99 11.95 9.81 -1.13
C ASN A 99 12.74 9.33 -2.36
N THR A 100 12.29 9.61 -3.59
CA THR A 100 13.02 9.33 -4.84
C THR A 100 13.83 10.53 -5.38
N ALA A 101 14.04 11.58 -4.58
CA ALA A 101 14.85 12.76 -4.94
C ALA A 101 16.14 12.92 -4.10
N GLN A 102 16.72 11.82 -3.63
CA GLN A 102 18.02 11.82 -2.92
C GLN A 102 18.95 10.70 -3.44
N GLU A 103 19.03 10.47 -4.75
CA GLU A 103 20.23 9.88 -5.36
C GLU A 103 20.53 10.58 -6.70
N GLY A 104 21.59 11.39 -6.68
CA GLY A 104 22.56 11.61 -7.79
C GLY A 104 22.08 12.08 -9.15
#